data_AF-A0A1M6VGB5-F1
#
_entry.id   AF-A0A1M6VGB5-F1
#
_cell.length_a   1.000
_cell.length_b   1.000
_cell.length_c   1.000
_cell.angle_alpha   90.00
_cell.angle_beta   90.00
_cell.angle_gamma   90.00
#
_symmetry.space_group_name_H-M   'P 1'
#
loop_
_entity.id
_entity.type
_entity.pdbx_description
1 polymer ?
#
loop_
_entity_poly.entity_id
_entity_poly.type
_entity_poly.pdbx_seq_one_letter_code
_entity_poly.pdbx_strand_id
1 'polypeptide(L)'
;MKRSHTIILIALLNVQCFSFTYASINANEICQFDKSTMIKKKLADAQRCISNEDYLAAQNTINSLLKIDPYNSKAKELLEECKNGIEKQKQKVFLAYQIACKDGTISALQSFISRYPNSEYVSEVKSRIEDYSLWQKAKEQNTISAYNNYLSQSTILAYKNDAEDAITTLRSEIEWNNCKTSNDEDRISSFVQKYSSSKYADQAKYRLNILKGERYYASNNYTLAYTYLNDANNYQPLIGAPAAHLKAINEKREFESVISSSDVSKLKNYISKLSIYSPFYVPTSNKLAVLLGSALSTYSSDYSMNEALAYAKDDDTRATVKRYINKVKADKEYYERQRKKIARKRWWSRNFKFGIDADFGTSIGGASGADMFYSTGLIFRFGNVDNLFSLVTGLKYRWFRVMPDYDGYYDNGKTEWQHFAGGLNVPLSMRFNLGKATSNSSIYFGLGAEYGFKMFAAKGMDEIVNKNYLSIYPQLGVMWSNFEISCYWKTYSISPFVEYASSNFEEYKCNSLLGMQMSVYF
;
A
#
# COMPACT_ATOMS: atom_id res chain seq x y z
N MET A 1 -96.81 10.53 69.92
CA MET A 1 -95.83 9.45 69.60
C MET A 1 -96.60 8.13 69.50
N LYS A 2 -96.57 7.43 68.34
CA LYS A 2 -97.13 6.07 68.07
C LYS A 2 -98.66 5.88 68.24
N ARG A 3 -99.33 4.97 67.53
CA ARG A 3 -99.14 4.33 66.20
C ARG A 3 -100.49 3.72 65.79
N SER A 4 -100.95 3.95 64.56
CA SER A 4 -102.27 3.54 64.02
C SER A 4 -102.13 3.39 62.48
N HIS A 5 -103.05 2.85 61.66
CA HIS A 5 -104.24 2.02 61.84
C HIS A 5 -104.64 1.49 60.42
N THR A 6 -105.10 0.23 60.31
CA THR A 6 -106.37 -0.26 59.66
C THR A 6 -106.87 0.32 58.29
N ILE A 7 -107.78 -0.24 57.45
CA ILE A 7 -108.73 -1.40 57.47
C ILE A 7 -109.31 -1.70 56.05
N ILE A 8 -109.63 -2.98 55.73
CA ILE A 8 -110.84 -3.55 55.03
C ILE A 8 -111.19 -3.13 53.55
N LEU A 9 -111.43 -4.06 52.59
CA LEU A 9 -112.67 -4.85 52.26
C LEU A 9 -113.83 -3.96 51.68
N ILE A 10 -114.77 -4.32 50.78
CA ILE A 10 -115.08 -5.44 49.85
C ILE A 10 -116.37 -5.05 49.06
N ALA A 11 -116.60 -5.66 47.87
CA ALA A 11 -117.87 -5.92 47.13
C ALA A 11 -119.05 -4.92 46.93
N LEU A 12 -119.53 -4.87 45.67
CA LEU A 12 -120.91 -4.96 45.15
C LEU A 12 -122.12 -4.51 45.99
N LEU A 13 -122.99 -3.66 45.39
CA LEU A 13 -124.41 -4.00 45.13
C LEU A 13 -125.13 -3.01 44.18
N ASN A 14 -126.12 -3.52 43.45
CA ASN A 14 -127.08 -2.75 42.64
C ASN A 14 -128.14 -2.05 43.52
N VAL A 15 -128.80 -1.01 43.01
CA VAL A 15 -130.28 -0.86 42.98
C VAL A 15 -130.65 0.31 42.03
N GLN A 16 -131.65 0.14 41.17
CA GLN A 16 -132.29 1.22 40.41
C GLN A 16 -133.41 1.88 41.24
N CYS A 17 -133.66 3.18 41.03
CA CYS A 17 -135.01 3.72 41.14
C CYS A 17 -135.19 4.99 40.29
N PHE A 18 -136.29 5.06 39.55
CA PHE A 18 -136.72 6.21 38.75
C PHE A 18 -137.50 7.22 39.61
N SER A 19 -137.39 8.53 39.34
CA SER A 19 -138.53 9.35 38.87
C SER A 19 -138.25 10.87 38.81
N PHE A 20 -138.79 11.49 37.75
CA PHE A 20 -139.19 12.89 37.50
C PHE A 20 -139.60 13.70 38.75
N THR A 21 -139.55 15.04 38.86
CA THR A 21 -139.41 16.19 37.91
C THR A 21 -138.93 17.44 38.73
N TYR A 22 -138.84 18.72 38.30
CA TYR A 22 -139.33 19.47 37.13
C TYR A 22 -138.27 20.49 36.61
N ALA A 23 -138.61 21.76 36.29
CA ALA A 23 -137.72 22.73 35.62
C ALA A 23 -137.72 24.18 36.17
N SER A 24 -136.59 24.88 36.00
CA SER A 24 -136.40 26.33 35.72
C SER A 24 -134.87 26.58 35.66
N ILE A 25 -134.21 27.07 34.58
CA ILE A 25 -134.42 28.23 33.69
C ILE A 25 -134.46 29.51 34.54
N ASN A 26 -133.56 30.50 34.46
CA ASN A 26 -132.59 30.97 33.43
C ASN A 26 -131.44 31.75 34.15
N ALA A 27 -130.44 32.44 33.57
CA ALA A 27 -130.15 32.91 32.20
C ALA A 27 -128.68 33.37 32.03
N ASN A 28 -128.33 33.74 30.79
CA ASN A 28 -127.21 34.61 30.35
C ASN A 28 -125.78 34.01 30.24
N GLU A 29 -125.52 33.34 29.12
CA GLU A 29 -124.18 33.29 28.53
C GLU A 29 -123.95 34.48 27.58
N ILE A 30 -122.82 35.15 27.72
CA ILE A 30 -122.25 36.10 26.76
C ILE A 30 -120.89 35.53 26.33
N CYS A 31 -120.61 35.48 25.02
CA CYS A 31 -119.48 34.73 24.45
C CYS A 31 -118.12 35.08 25.09
N GLN A 32 -117.47 34.08 25.70
CA GLN A 32 -116.05 34.14 26.06
C GLN A 32 -115.16 33.56 24.95
N PHE A 33 -114.01 34.20 24.73
CA PHE A 33 -112.98 33.73 23.80
C PHE A 33 -112.07 32.71 24.51
N ASP A 34 -112.16 31.43 24.15
CA ASP A 34 -111.45 30.36 24.89
C ASP A 34 -109.93 30.34 24.63
N LYS A 35 -109.17 30.81 25.63
CA LYS A 35 -107.70 30.78 25.65
C LYS A 35 -107.13 29.35 25.72
N SER A 36 -107.83 28.41 26.35
CA SER A 36 -107.36 27.03 26.56
C SER A 36 -107.25 26.28 25.23
N THR A 37 -108.28 26.35 24.39
CA THR A 37 -108.27 25.75 23.05
C THR A 37 -107.21 26.39 22.15
N MET A 38 -106.97 27.70 22.25
CA MET A 38 -105.90 28.37 21.49
C MET A 38 -104.49 27.88 21.91
N ILE A 39 -104.23 27.73 23.21
CA ILE A 39 -102.94 27.25 23.74
C ILE A 39 -102.70 25.80 23.27
N LYS A 40 -103.69 24.92 23.39
CA LYS A 40 -103.60 23.53 22.91
C LYS A 40 -103.28 23.46 21.41
N LYS A 41 -103.95 24.27 20.59
CA LYS A 41 -103.70 24.33 19.14
C LYS A 41 -102.28 24.79 18.84
N LYS A 42 -101.79 25.85 19.48
CA LYS A 42 -100.41 26.35 19.31
C LYS A 42 -99.34 25.33 19.75
N LEU A 43 -99.59 24.53 20.81
CA LEU A 43 -98.70 23.45 21.22
C LEU A 43 -98.65 22.32 20.17
N ALA A 44 -99.81 21.89 19.65
CA ALA A 44 -99.89 20.87 18.62
C ALA A 44 -99.25 21.31 17.29
N ASP A 45 -99.49 22.56 16.87
CA ASP A 45 -98.85 23.14 15.69
C ASP A 45 -97.32 23.22 15.86
N ALA A 46 -96.83 23.63 17.04
CA ALA A 46 -95.39 23.65 17.34
C ALA A 46 -94.76 22.25 17.36
N GLN A 47 -95.42 21.26 17.96
CA GLN A 47 -94.96 19.87 17.96
C GLN A 47 -94.91 19.30 16.53
N ARG A 48 -95.90 19.59 15.69
CA ARG A 48 -95.88 19.22 14.27
C ARG A 48 -94.72 19.87 13.52
N CYS A 49 -94.40 21.13 13.79
CA CYS A 49 -93.23 21.80 13.21
C CYS A 49 -91.91 21.14 13.67
N ILE A 50 -91.77 20.78 14.97
CA ILE A 50 -90.62 20.03 15.50
C ILE A 50 -90.46 18.67 14.81
N SER A 51 -91.55 17.91 14.66
CA SER A 51 -91.53 16.60 13.96
C SER A 51 -91.14 16.71 12.47
N ASN A 52 -91.35 17.87 11.86
CA ASN A 52 -90.98 18.16 10.47
C ASN A 52 -89.59 18.82 10.34
N GLU A 53 -88.77 18.84 11.41
CA GLU A 53 -87.49 19.57 11.51
C GLU A 53 -87.58 21.11 11.27
N ASP A 54 -88.78 21.71 11.26
CA ASP A 54 -88.97 23.18 11.18
C ASP A 54 -88.96 23.82 12.57
N TYR A 55 -87.77 23.79 13.18
CA TYR A 55 -87.54 24.32 14.52
C TYR A 55 -87.68 25.85 14.61
N LEU A 56 -87.59 26.58 13.48
CA LEU A 56 -87.79 28.03 13.43
C LEU A 56 -89.28 28.40 13.49
N ALA A 57 -90.14 27.74 12.70
CA ALA A 57 -91.59 27.94 12.81
C ALA A 57 -92.12 27.44 14.16
N ALA A 58 -91.58 26.35 14.68
CA ALA A 58 -91.87 25.88 16.03
C ALA A 58 -91.49 26.90 17.09
N GLN A 59 -90.24 27.40 17.09
CA GLN A 59 -89.75 28.41 18.02
C GLN A 59 -90.58 29.70 17.96
N ASN A 60 -90.95 30.18 16.77
CA ASN A 60 -91.83 31.34 16.62
C ASN A 60 -93.23 31.10 17.19
N THR A 61 -93.81 29.92 16.95
CA THR A 61 -95.11 29.52 17.50
C THR A 61 -95.07 29.44 19.02
N ILE A 62 -94.03 28.83 19.58
CA ILE A 62 -93.79 28.70 21.02
C ILE A 62 -93.54 30.06 21.67
N ASN A 63 -92.72 30.93 21.09
CA ASN A 63 -92.50 32.29 21.57
C ASN A 63 -93.80 33.12 21.54
N SER A 64 -94.67 32.91 20.54
CA SER A 64 -96.00 33.54 20.51
C SER A 64 -96.93 33.03 21.61
N LEU A 65 -96.80 31.76 22.01
CA LEU A 65 -97.55 31.14 23.10
C LEU A 65 -97.05 31.65 24.46
N LEU A 66 -95.74 31.70 24.67
CA LEU A 66 -95.12 32.18 25.93
C LEU A 66 -95.40 33.67 26.22
N LYS A 67 -95.81 34.46 25.22
CA LYS A 67 -96.35 35.82 25.43
C LYS A 67 -97.78 35.83 25.99
N ILE A 68 -98.54 34.76 25.78
CA ILE A 68 -99.93 34.59 26.24
C ILE A 68 -99.95 33.85 27.59
N ASP A 69 -99.07 32.87 27.78
CA ASP A 69 -98.87 32.09 29.01
C ASP A 69 -97.37 31.96 29.33
N PRO A 70 -96.78 32.91 30.09
CA PRO A 70 -95.35 32.93 30.40
C PRO A 70 -94.85 31.79 31.29
N TYR A 71 -95.74 31.04 31.93
CA TYR A 71 -95.41 29.99 32.89
C TYR A 71 -95.66 28.58 32.37
N ASN A 72 -96.14 28.44 31.12
CA ASN A 72 -96.40 27.16 30.48
C ASN A 72 -95.16 26.24 30.46
N SER A 73 -95.21 25.14 31.22
CA SER A 73 -94.09 24.20 31.35
C SER A 73 -93.79 23.49 30.03
N LYS A 74 -94.82 23.00 29.32
CA LYS A 74 -94.65 22.26 28.07
C LYS A 74 -94.10 23.15 26.94
N ALA A 75 -94.52 24.41 26.87
CA ALA A 75 -93.95 25.35 25.90
C ALA A 75 -92.46 25.64 26.16
N LYS A 76 -92.03 25.70 27.44
CA LYS A 76 -90.60 25.87 27.78
C LYS A 76 -89.76 24.64 27.44
N GLU A 77 -90.29 23.44 27.66
CA GLU A 77 -89.65 22.17 27.26
C GLU A 77 -89.46 22.11 25.74
N LEU A 78 -90.53 22.37 24.96
CA LEU A 78 -90.49 22.40 23.49
C LEU A 78 -89.57 23.51 22.95
N LEU A 79 -89.43 24.64 23.66
CA LEU A 79 -88.49 25.71 23.28
C LEU A 79 -87.04 25.22 23.36
N GLU A 80 -86.69 24.44 24.39
CA GLU A 80 -85.35 23.89 24.57
C GLU A 80 -85.07 22.78 23.55
N GLU A 81 -86.07 21.96 23.23
CA GLU A 81 -86.00 21.01 22.12
C GLU A 81 -85.75 21.72 20.78
N CYS A 82 -86.45 22.84 20.50
CA CYS A 82 -86.22 23.65 19.30
C CYS A 82 -84.79 24.21 19.24
N LYS A 83 -84.24 24.74 20.34
CA LYS A 83 -82.85 25.24 20.37
C LYS A 83 -81.86 24.13 20.04
N ASN A 84 -82.02 22.95 20.65
CA ASN A 84 -81.17 21.79 20.41
C ASN A 84 -81.31 21.27 18.96
N GLY A 85 -82.50 21.34 18.37
CA GLY A 85 -82.74 21.04 16.95
C GLY A 85 -82.02 22.01 16.00
N ILE A 86 -82.14 23.31 16.24
CA ILE A 86 -81.45 24.38 15.49
C ILE A 86 -79.93 24.20 15.58
N GLU A 87 -79.38 23.92 16.76
CA GLU A 87 -77.95 23.75 16.94
C GLU A 87 -77.43 22.49 16.22
N LYS A 88 -78.15 21.38 16.28
CA LYS A 88 -77.86 20.19 15.47
C LYS A 88 -77.92 20.47 13.96
N GLN A 89 -78.86 21.29 13.50
CA GLN A 89 -78.92 21.70 12.09
C GLN A 89 -77.71 22.55 11.70
N LYS A 90 -77.31 23.53 12.51
CA LYS A 90 -76.07 24.30 12.29
C LYS A 90 -74.83 23.40 12.22
N GLN A 91 -74.71 22.43 13.13
CA GLN A 91 -73.61 21.45 13.12
C GLN A 91 -73.62 20.57 11.86
N LYS A 92 -74.80 20.10 11.41
CA LYS A 92 -74.95 19.38 10.12
C LYS A 92 -74.44 20.24 8.95
N VAL A 93 -74.80 21.53 8.91
CA VAL A 93 -74.38 22.48 7.86
C VAL A 93 -72.87 22.74 7.91
N PHE A 94 -72.31 23.01 9.09
CA PHE A 94 -70.86 23.22 9.25
C PHE A 94 -70.04 21.99 8.86
N LEU A 95 -70.49 20.79 9.20
CA LEU A 95 -69.84 19.55 8.77
C LEU A 95 -69.90 19.37 7.24
N ALA A 96 -71.05 19.66 6.63
CA ALA A 96 -71.18 19.64 5.16
C ALA A 96 -70.26 20.67 4.48
N TYR A 97 -70.10 21.86 5.08
CA TYR A 97 -69.17 22.88 4.62
C TYR A 97 -67.70 22.40 4.69
N GLN A 98 -67.29 21.81 5.83
CA GLN A 98 -65.95 21.25 5.97
C GLN A 98 -65.68 20.11 4.97
N ILE A 99 -66.65 19.23 4.73
CA ILE A 99 -66.54 18.16 3.73
C ILE A 99 -66.35 18.75 2.33
N ALA A 100 -67.14 19.74 1.94
CA ALA A 100 -67.01 20.40 0.63
C ALA A 100 -65.66 21.11 0.45
N CYS A 101 -65.15 21.77 1.49
CA CYS A 101 -63.81 22.37 1.46
C CYS A 101 -62.68 21.33 1.41
N LYS A 102 -62.85 20.19 2.07
CA LYS A 102 -61.85 19.11 2.10
C LYS A 102 -61.79 18.35 0.77
N ASP A 103 -62.92 18.17 0.09
CA ASP A 103 -62.97 17.58 -1.25
C ASP A 103 -62.25 18.49 -2.27
N GLY A 104 -62.35 19.81 -2.10
CA GLY A 104 -61.56 20.77 -2.86
C GLY A 104 -61.92 20.81 -4.35
N THR A 105 -63.16 20.46 -4.71
CA THR A 105 -63.68 20.55 -6.09
C THR A 105 -64.76 21.62 -6.21
N ILE A 106 -64.85 22.28 -7.37
CA ILE A 106 -65.95 23.22 -7.68
C ILE A 106 -67.31 22.52 -7.51
N SER A 107 -67.42 21.25 -7.91
CA SER A 107 -68.66 20.46 -7.84
C SER A 107 -69.15 20.28 -6.39
N ALA A 108 -68.27 19.93 -5.44
CA ALA A 108 -68.65 19.78 -4.04
C ALA A 108 -69.05 21.13 -3.39
N LEU A 109 -68.32 22.20 -3.72
CA LEU A 109 -68.63 23.55 -3.24
C LEU A 109 -69.96 24.08 -3.80
N GLN A 110 -70.25 23.84 -5.09
CA GLN A 110 -71.56 24.15 -5.70
C GLN A 110 -72.69 23.31 -5.11
N SER A 111 -72.46 22.03 -4.84
CA SER A 111 -73.42 21.14 -4.17
C SER A 111 -73.78 21.64 -2.77
N PHE A 112 -72.79 22.14 -2.01
CA PHE A 112 -73.05 22.79 -0.72
C PHE A 112 -73.96 24.02 -0.84
N ILE A 113 -73.67 24.93 -1.78
CA ILE A 113 -74.49 26.14 -2.01
C ILE A 113 -75.93 25.74 -2.40
N SER A 114 -76.08 24.74 -3.27
CA SER A 114 -77.40 24.25 -3.70
C SER A 114 -78.21 23.65 -2.56
N ARG A 115 -77.55 22.94 -1.63
CA ARG A 115 -78.21 22.28 -0.49
C ARG A 115 -78.48 23.21 0.69
N TYR A 116 -77.68 24.26 0.87
CA TYR A 116 -77.76 25.19 2.01
C TYR A 116 -77.65 26.66 1.56
N PRO A 117 -78.56 27.16 0.69
CA PRO A 117 -78.44 28.47 0.03
C PRO A 117 -78.47 29.67 0.99
N ASN A 118 -79.01 29.49 2.20
CA ASN A 118 -79.10 30.51 3.25
C ASN A 118 -78.07 30.33 4.37
N SER A 119 -77.04 29.49 4.18
CA SER A 119 -75.97 29.30 5.17
C SER A 119 -75.00 30.48 5.22
N GLU A 120 -74.51 30.81 6.42
CA GLU A 120 -73.46 31.81 6.64
C GLU A 120 -72.17 31.55 5.85
N TYR A 121 -71.88 30.28 5.52
CA TYR A 121 -70.68 29.89 4.76
C TYR A 121 -70.82 30.12 3.25
N VAL A 122 -72.00 30.46 2.71
CA VAL A 122 -72.21 30.58 1.25
C VAL A 122 -71.32 31.65 0.60
N SER A 123 -71.04 32.75 1.30
CA SER A 123 -70.11 33.79 0.81
C SER A 123 -68.68 33.26 0.70
N GLU A 124 -68.17 32.59 1.74
CA GLU A 124 -66.83 32.01 1.75
C GLU A 124 -66.69 30.89 0.70
N VAL A 125 -67.72 30.04 0.55
CA VAL A 125 -67.75 28.97 -0.47
C VAL A 125 -67.72 29.54 -1.89
N LYS A 126 -68.43 30.65 -2.17
CA LYS A 126 -68.34 31.35 -3.46
C LYS A 126 -66.92 31.87 -3.71
N SER A 127 -66.32 32.55 -2.74
CA SER A 127 -64.94 33.04 -2.87
C SER A 127 -63.93 31.90 -3.08
N ARG A 128 -64.14 30.73 -2.45
CA ARG A 128 -63.32 29.52 -2.68
C ARG A 128 -63.50 28.94 -4.10
N ILE A 129 -64.70 28.98 -4.67
CA ILE A 129 -64.94 28.59 -6.07
C ILE A 129 -64.20 29.54 -7.03
N GLU A 130 -64.22 30.85 -6.76
CA GLU A 130 -63.54 31.87 -7.57
C GLU A 130 -62.02 31.69 -7.53
N ASP A 131 -61.42 31.53 -6.33
CA ASP A 131 -60.00 31.22 -6.15
C ASP A 131 -59.57 29.95 -6.88
N TYR A 132 -60.34 28.87 -6.75
CA TYR A 132 -60.06 27.60 -7.44
C TYR A 132 -60.16 27.73 -8.96
N SER A 133 -61.13 28.50 -9.47
CA SER A 133 -61.31 28.75 -10.91
C SER A 133 -60.13 29.56 -11.49
N LEU A 134 -59.66 30.58 -10.76
CA LEU A 134 -58.45 31.33 -11.12
C LEU A 134 -57.21 30.43 -11.12
N TRP A 135 -57.07 29.55 -10.13
CA TRP A 135 -55.96 28.61 -10.03
C TRP A 135 -55.96 27.57 -11.16
N GLN A 136 -57.10 26.95 -11.47
CA GLN A 136 -57.23 26.02 -12.59
C GLN A 136 -56.82 26.69 -13.91
N LYS A 137 -57.35 27.88 -14.18
CA LYS A 137 -56.98 28.67 -15.37
C LYS A 137 -55.49 29.00 -15.44
N ALA A 138 -54.85 29.30 -14.29
CA ALA A 138 -53.42 29.53 -14.22
C ALA A 138 -52.60 28.27 -14.55
N LYS A 139 -53.00 27.10 -14.01
CA LYS A 139 -52.41 25.80 -14.31
C LYS A 139 -52.58 25.36 -15.76
N GLU A 140 -53.76 25.57 -16.34
CA GLU A 140 -54.06 25.22 -17.74
C GLU A 140 -53.21 26.03 -18.73
N GLN A 141 -53.02 27.33 -18.46
CA GLN A 141 -52.16 28.17 -19.27
C GLN A 141 -50.67 27.93 -19.02
N ASN A 142 -50.30 27.58 -17.78
CA ASN A 142 -48.93 27.30 -17.34
C ASN A 142 -47.90 28.37 -17.78
N THR A 143 -48.26 29.65 -17.63
CA THR A 143 -47.35 30.78 -17.93
C THR A 143 -47.12 31.64 -16.70
N ILE A 144 -45.96 32.32 -16.65
CA ILE A 144 -45.65 33.30 -15.60
C ILE A 144 -46.73 34.38 -15.52
N SER A 145 -47.30 34.81 -16.65
CA SER A 145 -48.39 35.80 -16.69
C SER A 145 -49.67 35.27 -16.03
N ALA A 146 -50.03 34.01 -16.28
CA ALA A 146 -51.23 33.39 -15.72
C ALA A 146 -51.12 33.16 -14.20
N TYR A 147 -49.96 32.71 -13.71
CA TYR A 147 -49.70 32.59 -12.28
C TYR A 147 -49.61 33.95 -11.58
N ASN A 148 -49.00 34.96 -12.19
CA ASN A 148 -49.04 36.33 -11.67
C ASN A 148 -50.49 36.89 -11.62
N ASN A 149 -51.32 36.57 -12.61
CA ASN A 149 -52.73 36.95 -12.60
C ASN A 149 -53.49 36.27 -11.45
N TYR A 150 -53.26 34.98 -11.19
CA TYR A 150 -53.79 34.31 -10.00
C TYR A 150 -53.37 35.04 -8.71
N LEU A 151 -52.07 35.29 -8.54
CA LEU A 151 -51.51 35.99 -7.37
C LEU A 151 -52.01 37.43 -7.19
N SER A 152 -52.50 38.09 -8.26
CA SER A 152 -53.02 39.46 -8.22
C SER A 152 -54.55 39.56 -8.17
N GLN A 153 -55.28 38.49 -8.48
CA GLN A 153 -56.75 38.49 -8.55
C GLN A 153 -57.39 37.65 -7.46
N SER A 154 -56.72 36.61 -6.94
CA SER A 154 -57.24 35.84 -5.82
C SER A 154 -57.15 36.64 -4.52
N THR A 155 -58.26 36.66 -3.77
CA THR A 155 -58.36 37.20 -2.41
C THR A 155 -58.01 36.17 -1.34
N ILE A 156 -58.04 34.87 -1.67
CA ILE A 156 -57.81 33.76 -0.73
C ILE A 156 -56.36 33.27 -0.79
N LEU A 157 -55.74 33.28 -1.98
CA LEU A 157 -54.35 32.88 -2.20
C LEU A 157 -54.01 31.46 -1.69
N ALA A 158 -54.96 30.51 -1.72
CA ALA A 158 -54.76 29.16 -1.22
C ALA A 158 -53.60 28.41 -1.90
N TYR A 159 -53.33 28.72 -3.17
CA TYR A 159 -52.29 28.11 -3.99
C TYR A 159 -51.08 29.04 -4.21
N LYS A 160 -50.85 30.01 -3.32
CA LYS A 160 -49.77 31.00 -3.44
C LYS A 160 -48.40 30.33 -3.67
N ASN A 161 -48.02 29.40 -2.81
CA ASN A 161 -46.70 28.76 -2.87
C ASN A 161 -46.55 27.96 -4.17
N ASP A 162 -47.58 27.19 -4.55
CA ASP A 162 -47.59 26.42 -5.81
C ASP A 162 -47.44 27.34 -7.04
N ALA A 163 -48.06 28.53 -7.02
CA ALA A 163 -47.91 29.53 -8.08
C ALA A 163 -46.51 30.17 -8.10
N GLU A 164 -45.94 30.50 -6.94
CA GLU A 164 -44.58 31.05 -6.81
C GLU A 164 -43.49 30.03 -7.23
N ASP A 165 -43.68 28.74 -6.89
CA ASP A 165 -42.81 27.64 -7.31
C ASP A 165 -42.94 27.34 -8.81
N ALA A 166 -44.14 27.40 -9.38
CA ALA A 166 -44.36 27.27 -10.81
C ALA A 166 -43.71 28.43 -11.60
N ILE A 167 -43.87 29.67 -11.13
CA ILE A 167 -43.19 30.85 -11.69
C ILE A 167 -41.66 30.67 -11.61
N THR A 168 -41.13 30.20 -10.49
CA THR A 168 -39.70 29.99 -10.29
C THR A 168 -39.15 28.91 -11.21
N THR A 169 -39.89 27.81 -11.38
CA THR A 169 -39.57 26.72 -12.31
C THR A 169 -39.52 27.23 -13.76
N LEU A 170 -40.58 27.90 -14.23
CA LEU A 170 -40.67 28.48 -15.57
C LEU A 170 -39.58 29.52 -15.84
N ARG A 171 -39.27 30.38 -14.86
CA ARG A 171 -38.15 31.33 -14.96
C ARG A 171 -36.82 30.61 -15.10
N SER A 172 -36.57 29.55 -14.32
CA SER A 172 -35.34 28.76 -14.44
C SER A 172 -35.22 28.08 -15.82
N GLU A 173 -36.34 27.67 -16.42
CA GLU A 173 -36.36 27.08 -17.76
C GLU A 173 -36.07 28.11 -18.85
N ILE A 174 -36.63 29.32 -18.76
CA ILE A 174 -36.33 30.42 -19.68
C ILE A 174 -34.86 30.84 -19.59
N GLU A 175 -34.36 31.10 -18.37
CA GLU A 175 -32.97 31.51 -18.15
C GLU A 175 -31.96 30.44 -18.60
N TRP A 176 -32.24 29.15 -18.32
CA TRP A 176 -31.40 28.06 -18.82
C TRP A 176 -31.41 27.98 -20.34
N ASN A 177 -32.58 28.10 -20.97
CA ASN A 177 -32.66 28.09 -22.44
C ASN A 177 -31.89 29.25 -23.08
N ASN A 178 -31.82 30.41 -22.41
CA ASN A 178 -31.05 31.58 -22.84
C ASN A 178 -29.52 31.43 -22.64
N CYS A 179 -29.06 30.64 -21.64
CA CYS A 179 -27.64 30.55 -21.30
C CYS A 179 -26.95 29.21 -21.64
N LYS A 180 -27.69 28.13 -21.91
CA LYS A 180 -27.14 26.77 -22.15
C LYS A 180 -26.09 26.67 -23.26
N THR A 181 -26.20 27.48 -24.32
CA THR A 181 -25.24 27.55 -25.44
C THR A 181 -24.19 28.65 -25.27
N SER A 182 -24.28 29.46 -24.21
CA SER A 182 -23.34 30.54 -23.95
C SER A 182 -21.92 30.02 -23.68
N ASN A 183 -20.91 30.82 -24.02
CA ASN A 183 -19.52 30.65 -23.59
C ASN A 183 -19.14 31.62 -22.45
N ASP A 184 -20.08 32.47 -22.02
CA ASP A 184 -19.95 33.38 -20.89
C ASP A 184 -20.10 32.59 -19.58
N GLU A 185 -18.98 32.39 -18.86
CA GLU A 185 -18.94 31.68 -17.58
C GLU A 185 -19.77 32.37 -16.50
N ASP A 186 -19.81 33.72 -16.48
CA ASP A 186 -20.48 34.49 -15.43
C ASP A 186 -22.00 34.36 -15.55
N ARG A 187 -22.54 34.31 -16.77
CA ARG A 187 -23.98 34.01 -16.99
C ARG A 187 -24.37 32.63 -16.43
N ILE A 188 -23.57 31.60 -16.70
CA ILE A 188 -23.87 30.24 -16.24
C ILE A 188 -23.64 30.12 -14.72
N SER A 189 -22.60 30.77 -14.19
CA SER A 189 -22.37 30.87 -12.74
C SER A 189 -23.53 31.57 -12.02
N SER A 190 -24.04 32.67 -12.58
CA SER A 190 -25.21 33.40 -12.08
C SER A 190 -26.47 32.51 -12.08
N PHE A 191 -26.66 31.71 -13.13
CA PHE A 191 -27.75 30.73 -13.18
C PHE A 191 -27.63 29.67 -12.06
N VAL A 192 -26.46 29.05 -11.90
CA VAL A 192 -26.21 28.03 -10.87
C VAL A 192 -26.41 28.59 -9.46
N GLN A 193 -26.02 29.84 -9.21
CA GLN A 193 -26.22 30.51 -7.92
C GLN A 193 -27.70 30.82 -7.65
N LYS A 194 -28.43 31.33 -8.66
CA LYS A 194 -29.83 31.78 -8.52
C LYS A 194 -30.85 30.64 -8.53
N TYR A 195 -30.54 29.53 -9.21
CA TYR A 195 -31.44 28.40 -9.44
C TYR A 195 -30.80 27.06 -9.04
N SER A 196 -30.13 27.03 -7.89
CA SER A 196 -29.36 25.88 -7.38
C SER A 196 -30.18 24.59 -7.20
N SER A 197 -31.49 24.71 -7.00
CA SER A 197 -32.46 23.60 -6.86
C SER A 197 -33.23 23.26 -8.15
N SER A 198 -32.98 23.95 -9.26
CA SER A 198 -33.66 23.68 -10.54
C SER A 198 -33.23 22.34 -11.12
N LYS A 199 -34.13 21.67 -11.87
CA LYS A 199 -33.85 20.49 -12.71
C LYS A 199 -32.68 20.67 -13.69
N TYR A 200 -32.29 21.92 -13.98
CA TYR A 200 -31.17 22.26 -14.85
C TYR A 200 -29.85 22.56 -14.10
N ALA A 201 -29.84 22.56 -12.77
CA ALA A 201 -28.67 22.97 -11.99
C ALA A 201 -27.41 22.15 -12.32
N ASP A 202 -27.55 20.83 -12.47
CA ASP A 202 -26.40 19.96 -12.79
C ASP A 202 -25.98 20.05 -14.25
N GLN A 203 -26.90 20.29 -15.19
CA GLN A 203 -26.56 20.61 -16.59
C GLN A 203 -25.76 21.93 -16.69
N ALA A 204 -26.13 22.93 -15.88
CA ALA A 204 -25.43 24.20 -15.80
C ALA A 204 -24.05 24.06 -15.14
N LYS A 205 -23.92 23.29 -14.05
CA LYS A 205 -22.62 22.96 -13.42
C LYS A 205 -21.71 22.20 -14.38
N TYR A 206 -22.23 21.18 -15.07
CA TYR A 206 -21.52 20.44 -16.12
C TYR A 206 -20.94 21.39 -17.18
N ARG A 207 -21.79 22.26 -17.74
CA ARG A 207 -21.39 23.22 -18.77
C ARG A 207 -20.37 24.26 -18.27
N LEU A 208 -20.55 24.79 -17.07
CA LEU A 208 -19.64 25.76 -16.43
C LEU A 208 -18.26 25.13 -16.16
N ASN A 209 -18.24 23.89 -15.69
CA ASN A 209 -17.03 23.15 -15.42
C ASN A 209 -16.28 22.77 -16.71
N ILE A 210 -16.98 22.48 -17.81
CA ILE A 210 -16.34 22.36 -19.13
C ILE A 210 -15.68 23.66 -19.55
N LEU A 211 -16.38 24.81 -19.47
CA LEU A 211 -15.80 26.11 -19.86
C LEU A 211 -14.54 26.44 -19.05
N LYS A 212 -14.60 26.30 -17.73
CA LYS A 212 -13.45 26.51 -16.84
C LYS A 212 -12.32 25.54 -17.14
N GLY A 213 -12.64 24.26 -17.30
CA GLY A 213 -11.68 23.20 -17.62
C GLY A 213 -10.90 23.47 -18.90
N GLU A 214 -11.61 23.76 -19.99
CA GLU A 214 -11.03 24.10 -21.29
C GLU A 214 -10.20 25.39 -21.24
N ARG A 215 -10.67 26.44 -20.54
CA ARG A 215 -9.90 27.68 -20.34
C ARG A 215 -8.59 27.44 -19.62
N TYR A 216 -8.60 26.66 -18.54
CA TYR A 216 -7.37 26.32 -17.81
C TYR A 216 -6.46 25.39 -18.61
N TYR A 217 -7.01 24.49 -19.42
CA TYR A 217 -6.25 23.63 -20.32
C TYR A 217 -5.50 24.46 -21.38
N ALA A 218 -6.20 25.39 -22.06
CA ALA A 218 -5.60 26.32 -23.02
C ALA A 218 -4.54 27.24 -22.37
N SER A 219 -4.69 27.51 -21.06
CA SER A 219 -3.73 28.29 -20.25
C SER A 219 -2.60 27.43 -19.67
N ASN A 220 -2.49 26.14 -20.04
CA ASN A 220 -1.55 25.14 -19.52
C ASN A 220 -1.60 24.90 -18.00
N ASN A 221 -2.66 25.34 -17.30
CA ASN A 221 -2.89 25.06 -15.89
C ASN A 221 -3.61 23.71 -15.74
N TYR A 222 -2.87 22.62 -15.99
CA TYR A 222 -3.43 21.26 -16.02
C TYR A 222 -4.01 20.79 -14.68
N THR A 223 -3.56 21.37 -13.55
CA THR A 223 -4.11 21.06 -12.22
C THR A 223 -5.56 21.53 -12.10
N LEU A 224 -5.83 22.81 -12.40
CA LEU A 224 -7.21 23.33 -12.38
C LEU A 224 -8.04 22.76 -13.54
N ALA A 225 -7.44 22.58 -14.72
CA ALA A 225 -8.12 21.93 -15.85
C ALA A 225 -8.60 20.53 -15.48
N TYR A 226 -7.76 19.72 -14.82
CA TYR A 226 -8.16 18.41 -14.30
C TYR A 226 -9.33 18.52 -13.33
N THR A 227 -9.25 19.40 -12.32
CA THR A 227 -10.31 19.54 -11.32
C THR A 227 -11.65 19.82 -11.98
N TYR A 228 -11.74 20.87 -12.81
CA TYR A 228 -13.00 21.24 -13.45
C TYR A 228 -13.48 20.20 -14.48
N LEU A 229 -12.60 19.63 -15.31
CA LEU A 229 -13.02 18.59 -16.26
C LEU A 229 -13.46 17.29 -15.56
N ASN A 230 -12.79 16.89 -14.47
CA ASN A 230 -13.18 15.73 -13.68
C ASN A 230 -14.53 15.98 -12.96
N ASP A 231 -14.74 17.18 -12.40
CA ASP A 231 -16.00 17.57 -11.79
C ASP A 231 -17.14 17.64 -12.80
N ALA A 232 -16.88 18.09 -14.04
CA ALA A 232 -17.85 17.96 -15.14
C ALA A 232 -18.18 16.49 -15.42
N ASN A 233 -17.15 15.63 -15.54
CA ASN A 233 -17.33 14.21 -15.83
C ASN A 233 -18.16 13.46 -14.76
N ASN A 234 -18.20 13.96 -13.52
CA ASN A 234 -19.02 13.44 -12.43
C ASN A 234 -20.52 13.76 -12.60
N TYR A 235 -20.89 14.86 -13.27
CA TYR A 235 -22.29 15.18 -13.58
C TYR A 235 -22.79 14.43 -14.83
N GLN A 236 -21.96 14.36 -15.86
CA GLN A 236 -22.25 13.65 -17.11
C GLN A 236 -20.93 13.25 -17.78
N PRO A 237 -20.80 12.05 -18.38
CA PRO A 237 -19.60 11.65 -19.10
C PRO A 237 -19.21 12.66 -20.18
N LEU A 238 -17.95 13.10 -20.16
CA LEU A 238 -17.42 14.02 -21.16
C LEU A 238 -17.38 13.37 -22.55
N ILE A 239 -17.57 14.20 -23.58
CA ILE A 239 -17.45 13.84 -24.99
C ILE A 239 -16.63 14.88 -25.75
N GLY A 240 -16.10 14.51 -26.93
CA GLY A 240 -15.35 15.43 -27.79
C GLY A 240 -14.03 15.91 -27.19
N ALA A 241 -13.67 17.18 -27.44
CA ALA A 241 -12.40 17.76 -27.01
C ALA A 241 -12.18 17.72 -25.48
N PRO A 242 -13.14 18.10 -24.61
CA PRO A 242 -12.98 17.99 -23.16
C PRO A 242 -12.61 16.58 -22.66
N ALA A 243 -13.17 15.52 -23.27
CA ALA A 243 -12.83 14.14 -22.95
C ALA A 243 -11.39 13.80 -23.36
N ALA A 244 -10.97 14.24 -24.55
CA ALA A 244 -9.61 14.05 -25.05
C ALA A 244 -8.58 14.83 -24.19
N HIS A 245 -8.91 16.05 -23.77
CA HIS A 245 -8.07 16.86 -22.90
C HIS A 245 -7.95 16.25 -21.49
N LEU A 246 -9.05 15.82 -20.87
CA LEU A 246 -9.01 15.13 -19.58
C LEU A 246 -8.17 13.85 -19.65
N LYS A 247 -8.30 13.07 -20.73
CA LYS A 247 -7.46 11.90 -21.00
C LYS A 247 -5.98 12.28 -21.10
N ALA A 248 -5.63 13.29 -21.90
CA ALA A 248 -4.24 13.75 -22.07
C ALA A 248 -3.63 14.26 -20.75
N ILE A 249 -4.40 14.97 -19.92
CA ILE A 249 -3.95 15.38 -18.57
C ILE A 249 -3.67 14.15 -17.69
N ASN A 250 -4.54 13.14 -17.70
CA ASN A 250 -4.37 11.92 -16.91
C ASN A 250 -3.14 11.13 -17.35
N GLU A 251 -2.93 10.93 -18.65
CA GLU A 251 -1.74 10.26 -19.20
C GLU A 251 -0.45 10.98 -18.80
N LYS A 252 -0.43 12.32 -18.87
CA LYS A 252 0.70 13.14 -18.41
C LYS A 252 0.95 13.02 -16.91
N ARG A 253 -0.09 13.02 -16.08
CA ARG A 253 0.03 12.87 -14.61
C ARG A 253 0.52 11.47 -14.21
N GLU A 254 0.09 10.42 -14.91
CA GLU A 254 0.62 9.06 -14.70
C GLU A 254 2.11 9.01 -15.08
N PHE A 255 2.48 9.58 -16.23
CA PHE A 255 3.88 9.69 -16.65
C PHE A 255 4.75 10.43 -15.61
N GLU A 256 4.31 11.59 -15.12
CA GLU A 256 5.02 12.37 -14.09
C GLU A 256 5.20 11.59 -12.77
N SER A 257 4.20 10.80 -12.37
CA SER A 257 4.26 9.88 -11.22
C SER A 257 5.25 8.71 -11.44
N VAL A 258 5.42 8.25 -12.68
CA VAL A 258 6.33 7.15 -13.02
C VAL A 258 7.77 7.65 -13.17
N ILE A 259 8.01 8.74 -13.90
CA ILE A 259 9.37 9.22 -14.22
C ILE A 259 10.12 9.76 -12.98
N SER A 260 9.38 10.25 -11.99
CA SER A 260 9.89 10.67 -10.67
C SER A 260 10.26 9.49 -9.76
N SER A 261 9.82 8.27 -10.07
CA SER A 261 10.10 7.09 -9.26
C SER A 261 11.50 6.52 -9.49
N SER A 262 12.04 5.86 -8.46
CA SER A 262 13.21 4.99 -8.52
C SER A 262 12.86 3.49 -8.61
N ASP A 263 11.58 3.13 -8.58
CA ASP A 263 11.13 1.74 -8.66
C ASP A 263 11.17 1.21 -10.11
N VAL A 264 12.17 0.37 -10.36
CA VAL A 264 12.37 -0.35 -11.64
C VAL A 264 11.14 -1.15 -12.05
N SER A 265 10.40 -1.74 -11.12
CA SER A 265 9.19 -2.53 -11.40
C SER A 265 8.04 -1.65 -11.86
N LYS A 266 7.84 -0.49 -11.22
CA LYS A 266 6.86 0.53 -11.64
C LYS A 266 7.13 1.00 -13.06
N LEU A 267 8.39 1.31 -13.40
CA LEU A 267 8.77 1.71 -14.76
C LEU A 267 8.58 0.58 -15.78
N LYS A 268 8.95 -0.66 -15.45
CA LYS A 268 8.74 -1.83 -16.33
C LYS A 268 7.25 -2.11 -16.61
N ASN A 269 6.38 -1.92 -15.62
CA ASN A 269 4.92 -2.08 -15.76
C ASN A 269 4.30 -0.95 -16.62
N TYR A 270 4.77 0.29 -16.44
CA TYR A 270 4.28 1.41 -17.24
C TYR A 270 4.73 1.29 -18.71
N ILE A 271 6.01 1.04 -18.97
CA ILE A 271 6.53 0.97 -20.36
C ILE A 271 5.94 -0.20 -21.17
N SER A 272 5.56 -1.32 -20.53
CA SER A 272 4.94 -2.45 -21.24
C SER A 272 3.51 -2.16 -21.72
N LYS A 273 2.85 -1.14 -21.15
CA LYS A 273 1.52 -0.66 -21.59
C LYS A 273 1.61 0.42 -22.68
N LEU A 274 2.77 1.04 -22.86
CA LEU A 274 2.97 2.11 -23.82
C LEU A 274 3.21 1.55 -25.24
N SER A 275 2.54 2.17 -26.22
CA SER A 275 2.94 2.05 -27.63
C SER A 275 4.32 2.69 -27.84
N ILE A 276 5.12 2.12 -28.75
CA ILE A 276 6.43 2.67 -29.15
C ILE A 276 6.34 4.08 -29.75
N TYR A 277 5.16 4.48 -30.24
CA TYR A 277 4.87 5.81 -30.77
C TYR A 277 4.39 6.81 -29.69
N SER A 278 4.24 6.38 -28.43
CA SER A 278 3.87 7.27 -27.33
C SER A 278 5.01 8.26 -27.03
N PRO A 279 4.74 9.57 -26.84
CA PRO A 279 5.76 10.53 -26.44
C PRO A 279 6.40 10.19 -25.08
N PHE A 280 5.74 9.39 -24.25
CA PHE A 280 6.23 8.94 -22.95
C PHE A 280 7.16 7.72 -23.03
N TYR A 281 7.14 6.97 -24.14
CA TYR A 281 7.89 5.70 -24.26
C TYR A 281 9.40 5.91 -24.14
N VAL A 282 9.96 6.84 -24.93
CA VAL A 282 11.41 7.10 -24.97
C VAL A 282 11.92 7.63 -23.62
N PRO A 283 11.32 8.67 -22.99
CA PRO A 283 11.74 9.13 -21.67
C PRO A 283 11.66 8.05 -20.58
N THR A 284 10.60 7.25 -20.53
CA THR A 284 10.48 6.14 -19.57
C THR A 284 11.56 5.08 -19.80
N SER A 285 11.82 4.71 -21.06
CA SER A 285 12.89 3.76 -21.42
C SER A 285 14.25 4.26 -20.95
N ASN A 286 14.56 5.53 -21.21
CA ASN A 286 15.85 6.11 -20.87
C ASN A 286 16.05 6.22 -19.35
N LYS A 287 15.02 6.62 -18.60
CA LYS A 287 15.05 6.60 -17.12
C LYS A 287 15.27 5.19 -16.58
N LEU A 288 14.59 4.18 -17.13
CA LEU A 288 14.78 2.78 -16.76
C LEU A 288 16.21 2.29 -17.06
N ALA A 289 16.76 2.67 -18.21
CA ALA A 289 18.14 2.38 -18.60
C ALA A 289 19.16 2.95 -17.60
N VAL A 290 19.01 4.21 -17.20
CA VAL A 290 19.86 4.86 -16.19
C VAL A 290 19.74 4.17 -14.84
N LEU A 291 18.53 3.84 -14.37
CA LEU A 291 18.34 3.13 -13.11
C LEU A 291 19.03 1.75 -13.13
N LEU A 292 18.77 0.94 -14.16
CA LEU A 292 19.41 -0.37 -14.33
C LEU A 292 20.93 -0.26 -14.40
N GLY A 293 21.46 0.70 -15.17
CA GLY A 293 22.89 0.96 -15.29
C GLY A 293 23.53 1.38 -13.96
N SER A 294 22.87 2.26 -13.19
CA SER A 294 23.35 2.74 -11.90
C SER A 294 23.35 1.66 -10.81
N ALA A 295 22.50 0.63 -10.94
CA ALA A 295 22.41 -0.51 -10.04
C ALA A 295 23.40 -1.65 -10.35
N LEU A 296 24.21 -1.52 -11.43
CA LEU A 296 25.22 -2.52 -11.77
C LEU A 296 26.34 -2.58 -10.72
N SER A 297 26.81 -3.80 -10.44
CA SER A 297 27.91 -4.08 -9.50
C SER A 297 28.94 -5.02 -10.12
N THR A 298 30.07 -5.23 -9.45
CA THR A 298 31.11 -6.19 -9.86
C THR A 298 30.62 -7.65 -9.99
N TYR A 299 29.43 -7.96 -9.47
CA TYR A 299 28.75 -9.26 -9.58
C TYR A 299 27.72 -9.33 -10.72
N SER A 300 27.38 -8.20 -11.34
CA SER A 300 26.42 -8.15 -12.46
C SER A 300 26.96 -8.88 -13.69
N SER A 301 26.08 -9.60 -14.38
CA SER A 301 26.42 -10.32 -15.62
C SER A 301 26.40 -9.40 -16.84
N ASP A 302 27.01 -9.84 -17.95
CA ASP A 302 26.88 -9.15 -19.23
C ASP A 302 25.42 -9.07 -19.71
N TYR A 303 24.55 -10.01 -19.28
CA TYR A 303 23.10 -9.91 -19.52
C TYR A 303 22.51 -8.65 -18.87
N SER A 304 22.78 -8.38 -17.58
CA SER A 304 22.28 -7.18 -16.90
C SER A 304 22.82 -5.89 -17.53
N MET A 305 24.06 -5.92 -18.03
CA MET A 305 24.66 -4.79 -18.75
C MET A 305 23.97 -4.53 -20.10
N ASN A 306 23.68 -5.60 -20.85
CA ASN A 306 22.96 -5.52 -22.12
C ASN A 306 21.49 -5.14 -21.93
N GLU A 307 20.83 -5.60 -20.87
CA GLU A 307 19.47 -5.19 -20.49
C GLU A 307 19.41 -3.67 -20.28
N ALA A 308 20.32 -3.11 -19.48
CA ALA A 308 20.40 -1.65 -19.28
C ALA A 308 20.60 -0.89 -20.61
N LEU A 309 21.44 -1.41 -21.51
CA LEU A 309 21.66 -0.80 -22.83
C LEU A 309 20.47 -0.92 -23.79
N ALA A 310 19.67 -1.99 -23.70
CA ALA A 310 18.51 -2.21 -24.56
C ALA A 310 17.40 -1.17 -24.31
N TYR A 311 17.28 -0.68 -23.08
CA TYR A 311 16.38 0.42 -22.72
C TYR A 311 16.93 1.82 -23.09
N ALA A 312 18.23 1.97 -23.35
CA ALA A 312 18.79 3.25 -23.81
C ALA A 312 18.44 3.51 -25.28
N LYS A 313 17.57 4.51 -25.52
CA LYS A 313 17.08 4.91 -26.84
C LYS A 313 17.82 6.10 -27.42
N ASP A 314 18.14 7.11 -26.61
CA ASP A 314 19.00 8.23 -27.03
C ASP A 314 20.49 7.97 -26.73
N ASP A 315 21.37 8.76 -27.37
CA ASP A 315 22.82 8.57 -27.29
C ASP A 315 23.44 9.06 -25.98
N ASP A 316 22.89 10.10 -25.34
CA ASP A 316 23.35 10.59 -24.04
C ASP A 316 23.09 9.57 -22.92
N THR A 317 21.92 8.94 -22.94
CA THR A 317 21.57 7.82 -22.07
C THR A 317 22.45 6.62 -22.38
N ARG A 318 22.65 6.29 -23.66
CA ARG A 318 23.53 5.19 -24.07
C ARG A 318 24.96 5.42 -23.60
N ALA A 319 25.49 6.63 -23.69
CA ALA A 319 26.80 7.02 -23.18
C ALA A 319 26.86 6.93 -21.65
N THR A 320 25.81 7.38 -20.95
CA THR A 320 25.69 7.29 -19.49
C THR A 320 25.69 5.84 -19.00
N VAL A 321 24.88 4.96 -19.61
CA VAL A 321 24.86 3.52 -19.29
C VAL A 321 26.20 2.85 -19.62
N LYS A 322 26.83 3.18 -20.76
CA LYS A 322 28.20 2.73 -21.08
C LYS A 322 29.23 3.15 -20.02
N ARG A 323 29.13 4.35 -19.44
CA ARG A 323 30.02 4.79 -18.34
C ARG A 323 29.87 3.91 -17.10
N TYR A 324 28.65 3.59 -16.68
CA TYR A 324 28.41 2.66 -15.56
C TYR A 324 28.99 1.26 -15.84
N ILE A 325 28.73 0.70 -17.02
CA ILE A 325 29.25 -0.61 -17.45
C ILE A 325 30.78 -0.63 -17.45
N ASN A 326 31.42 0.40 -18.04
CA ASN A 326 32.88 0.48 -18.12
C ASN A 326 33.53 0.58 -16.73
N LYS A 327 32.93 1.34 -15.81
CA LYS A 327 33.37 1.40 -14.41
C LYS A 327 33.33 0.00 -13.76
N VAL A 328 32.19 -0.69 -13.84
CA VAL A 328 32.01 -2.02 -13.27
C VAL A 328 32.98 -3.06 -13.85
N LYS A 329 33.26 -3.00 -15.17
CA LYS A 329 34.25 -3.87 -15.81
C LYS A 329 35.68 -3.58 -15.32
N ALA A 330 36.05 -2.30 -15.21
CA ALA A 330 37.35 -1.89 -14.67
C ALA A 330 37.53 -2.32 -13.20
N ASP A 331 36.51 -2.16 -12.36
CA ASP A 331 36.51 -2.59 -10.96
C ASP A 331 36.69 -4.12 -10.86
N LYS A 332 35.97 -4.90 -11.67
CA LYS A 332 36.11 -6.36 -11.74
C LYS A 332 37.52 -6.79 -12.13
N GLU A 333 38.09 -6.20 -13.17
CA GLU A 333 39.48 -6.45 -13.58
C GLU A 333 40.48 -6.10 -12.46
N TYR A 334 40.27 -4.98 -11.76
CA TYR A 334 41.12 -4.57 -10.65
C TYR A 334 41.14 -5.63 -9.55
N TYR A 335 39.97 -6.10 -9.09
CA TYR A 335 39.89 -7.16 -8.07
C TYR A 335 40.49 -8.49 -8.53
N GLU A 336 40.34 -8.86 -9.81
CA GLU A 336 41.01 -10.03 -10.37
C GLU A 336 42.55 -9.89 -10.37
N ARG A 337 43.07 -8.73 -10.78
CA ARG A 337 44.51 -8.43 -10.73
C ARG A 337 45.03 -8.49 -9.30
N GLN A 338 44.30 -7.96 -8.31
CA GLN A 338 44.69 -8.05 -6.89
C GLN A 338 44.67 -9.49 -6.36
N ARG A 339 43.63 -10.28 -6.68
CA ARG A 339 43.59 -11.72 -6.33
C ARG A 339 44.78 -12.48 -6.93
N LYS A 340 45.12 -12.24 -8.21
CA LYS A 340 46.29 -12.83 -8.88
C LYS A 340 47.61 -12.41 -8.21
N LYS A 341 47.77 -11.14 -7.81
CA LYS A 341 48.95 -10.66 -7.06
C LYS A 341 49.09 -11.34 -5.69
N ILE A 342 48.01 -11.43 -4.92
CA ILE A 342 48.00 -12.07 -3.59
C ILE A 342 48.26 -13.57 -3.71
N ALA A 343 47.63 -14.25 -4.67
CA ALA A 343 47.87 -15.66 -4.95
C ALA A 343 49.33 -15.92 -5.34
N ARG A 344 49.92 -15.09 -6.22
CA ARG A 344 51.34 -15.16 -6.58
C ARG A 344 52.25 -14.94 -5.37
N LYS A 345 51.99 -13.93 -4.52
CA LYS A 345 52.78 -13.68 -3.30
C LYS A 345 52.72 -14.88 -2.34
N ARG A 346 51.53 -15.44 -2.12
CA ARG A 346 51.31 -16.65 -1.29
C ARG A 346 51.97 -17.90 -1.89
N TRP A 347 51.99 -18.02 -3.21
CA TRP A 347 52.68 -19.12 -3.90
C TRP A 347 54.19 -19.03 -3.67
N TRP A 348 54.81 -17.86 -3.90
CA TRP A 348 56.24 -17.67 -3.67
C TRP A 348 56.62 -17.91 -2.20
N SER A 349 55.89 -17.36 -1.23
CA SER A 349 56.18 -17.54 0.20
C SER A 349 56.00 -18.99 0.71
N ARG A 350 55.26 -19.83 -0.02
CA ARG A 350 55.09 -21.26 0.29
C ARG A 350 56.05 -22.17 -0.46
N ASN A 351 56.46 -21.81 -1.69
CA ASN A 351 57.24 -22.69 -2.57
C ASN A 351 58.70 -22.28 -2.72
N PHE A 352 59.11 -21.09 -2.29
CA PHE A 352 60.52 -20.73 -2.20
C PHE A 352 60.89 -20.44 -0.75
N LYS A 353 61.95 -21.09 -0.28
CA LYS A 353 62.46 -21.00 1.08
C LYS A 353 63.97 -20.83 1.06
N PHE A 354 64.47 -19.94 1.92
CA PHE A 354 65.89 -19.82 2.24
C PHE A 354 66.12 -20.44 3.61
N GLY A 355 67.25 -21.10 3.82
CA GLY A 355 67.53 -21.79 5.07
C GLY A 355 69.00 -21.87 5.41
N ILE A 356 69.25 -22.12 6.69
CA ILE A 356 70.56 -22.48 7.22
C ILE A 356 70.59 -23.99 7.37
N ASP A 357 71.67 -24.60 6.92
CA ASP A 357 71.90 -26.03 6.95
C ASP A 357 73.10 -26.37 7.85
N ALA A 358 73.02 -27.50 8.53
CA ALA A 358 74.16 -28.15 9.15
C ALA A 358 74.09 -29.65 8.86
N ASP A 359 75.19 -30.24 8.42
CA ASP A 359 75.33 -31.69 8.29
C ASP A 359 76.64 -32.18 8.89
N PHE A 360 76.68 -33.46 9.24
CA PHE A 360 77.90 -34.18 9.54
C PHE A 360 77.85 -35.56 8.89
N GLY A 361 79.00 -36.13 8.60
CA GLY A 361 79.15 -37.48 8.04
C GLY A 361 80.35 -38.18 8.66
N THR A 362 80.24 -39.50 8.81
CA THR A 362 81.28 -40.39 9.36
C THR A 362 81.38 -41.67 8.51
N SER A 363 82.56 -42.28 8.46
CA SER A 363 82.72 -43.63 7.88
C SER A 363 82.04 -44.70 8.76
N ILE A 364 81.70 -45.85 8.16
CA ILE A 364 80.92 -46.94 8.80
C ILE A 364 81.76 -48.23 8.94
N GLY A 365 83.08 -48.18 8.73
CA GLY A 365 83.87 -49.41 8.63
C GLY A 365 85.38 -49.18 8.78
N GLY A 366 85.81 -48.94 10.01
CA GLY A 366 87.23 -48.91 10.37
C GLY A 366 87.42 -48.95 11.88
N ALA A 367 88.52 -49.55 12.34
CA ALA A 367 89.10 -49.24 13.64
C ALA A 367 89.62 -47.78 13.64
N SER A 368 90.24 -47.35 14.74
CA SER A 368 90.90 -46.04 14.95
C SER A 368 91.30 -45.32 13.64
N GLY A 369 90.61 -44.22 13.30
CA GLY A 369 90.81 -43.56 12.00
C GLY A 369 89.56 -43.06 11.27
N ALA A 370 88.44 -42.84 11.94
CA ALA A 370 87.20 -42.47 11.26
C ALA A 370 87.27 -41.10 10.57
N ASP A 371 87.22 -41.10 9.23
CA ASP A 371 86.97 -39.91 8.42
C ASP A 371 85.64 -39.27 8.84
N MET A 372 85.70 -38.03 9.29
CA MET A 372 84.53 -37.23 9.63
C MET A 372 84.54 -35.89 8.91
N PHE A 373 83.35 -35.41 8.55
CA PHE A 373 83.16 -34.01 8.23
C PHE A 373 82.00 -33.42 9.03
N TYR A 374 82.07 -32.11 9.21
CA TYR A 374 80.90 -31.29 9.50
C TYR A 374 80.86 -30.15 8.48
N SER A 375 79.67 -29.76 8.06
CA SER A 375 79.49 -28.59 7.22
C SER A 375 78.32 -27.74 7.70
N THR A 376 78.38 -26.44 7.43
CA THR A 376 77.25 -25.55 7.60
C THR A 376 77.13 -24.63 6.39
N GLY A 377 75.91 -24.24 6.05
CA GLY A 377 75.68 -23.57 4.78
C GLY A 377 74.38 -22.81 4.70
N LEU A 378 74.24 -22.10 3.59
CA LEU A 378 73.02 -21.46 3.15
C LEU A 378 72.42 -22.30 2.03
N ILE A 379 71.16 -22.68 2.18
CA ILE A 379 70.44 -23.46 1.18
C ILE A 379 69.13 -22.78 0.76
N PHE A 380 68.69 -23.10 -0.44
CA PHE A 380 67.43 -22.69 -1.03
C PHE A 380 66.62 -23.95 -1.33
N ARG A 381 65.35 -23.95 -0.94
CA ARG A 381 64.40 -25.01 -1.31
C ARG A 381 63.29 -24.44 -2.19
N PHE A 382 63.16 -25.00 -3.39
CA PHE A 382 62.04 -24.82 -4.29
C PHE A 382 61.07 -25.98 -4.11
N GLY A 383 60.00 -25.76 -3.35
CA GLY A 383 58.98 -26.73 -3.00
C GLY A 383 58.72 -26.81 -1.48
N ASN A 384 57.65 -27.51 -1.12
CA ASN A 384 57.20 -27.75 0.24
C ASN A 384 56.56 -29.15 0.37
N VAL A 385 56.00 -29.40 1.56
CA VAL A 385 55.36 -30.66 1.96
C VAL A 385 54.11 -31.06 1.16
N ASP A 386 53.57 -30.18 0.32
CA ASP A 386 52.38 -30.42 -0.53
C ASP A 386 52.74 -30.67 -2.01
N ASN A 387 53.97 -30.37 -2.43
CA ASN A 387 54.42 -30.64 -3.80
C ASN A 387 54.81 -32.13 -3.96
N LEU A 388 54.77 -32.66 -5.18
CA LEU A 388 55.27 -34.02 -5.46
C LEU A 388 56.78 -34.13 -5.18
N PHE A 389 57.54 -33.10 -5.56
CA PHE A 389 58.96 -32.99 -5.27
C PHE A 389 59.35 -31.58 -4.84
N SER A 390 60.50 -31.45 -4.18
CA SER A 390 61.20 -30.19 -3.94
C SER A 390 62.64 -30.28 -4.43
N LEU A 391 63.22 -29.16 -4.86
CA LEU A 391 64.64 -29.04 -5.21
C LEU A 391 65.37 -28.24 -4.13
N VAL A 392 66.46 -28.78 -3.59
CA VAL A 392 67.34 -28.13 -2.62
C VAL A 392 68.70 -27.88 -3.26
N THR A 393 69.22 -26.66 -3.17
CA THR A 393 70.58 -26.32 -3.61
C THR A 393 71.15 -25.18 -2.76
N GLY A 394 72.45 -24.92 -2.80
CA GLY A 394 73.03 -23.86 -1.99
C GLY A 394 74.55 -23.84 -1.98
N LEU A 395 75.11 -23.31 -0.88
CA LEU A 395 76.53 -23.26 -0.59
C LEU A 395 76.75 -23.69 0.86
N LYS A 396 77.47 -24.80 1.07
CA LYS A 396 77.94 -25.23 2.39
C LYS A 396 79.45 -25.06 2.48
N TYR A 397 79.95 -24.70 3.65
CA TYR A 397 81.36 -24.75 4.00
C TYR A 397 81.61 -26.02 4.80
N ARG A 398 82.50 -26.89 4.32
CA ARG A 398 82.84 -28.16 4.96
C ARG A 398 84.23 -28.12 5.58
N TRP A 399 84.33 -28.64 6.80
CA TRP A 399 85.60 -29.00 7.44
C TRP A 399 85.73 -30.53 7.44
N PHE A 400 86.90 -31.01 7.05
CA PHE A 400 87.28 -32.43 7.16
C PHE A 400 88.19 -32.63 8.38
N ARG A 401 87.94 -33.71 9.12
CA ARG A 401 88.73 -34.19 10.24
C ARG A 401 88.96 -35.70 10.08
N VAL A 402 90.11 -36.14 10.56
CA VAL A 402 90.45 -37.56 10.67
C VAL A 402 90.87 -37.81 12.12
N MET A 403 90.55 -38.97 12.66
CA MET A 403 91.07 -39.39 13.96
C MET A 403 92.47 -39.97 13.76
N PRO A 404 93.51 -39.52 14.47
CA PRO A 404 94.82 -40.17 14.41
C PRO A 404 94.76 -41.58 15.00
N ASP A 405 95.63 -42.47 14.53
CA ASP A 405 95.63 -43.88 14.89
C ASP A 405 96.10 -44.14 16.33
N TYR A 406 95.71 -45.27 16.92
CA TYR A 406 96.02 -45.64 18.31
C TYR A 406 97.22 -46.59 18.35
N ASP A 407 98.43 -46.05 18.45
CA ASP A 407 99.65 -46.86 18.60
C ASP A 407 99.95 -47.11 20.09
N GLY A 408 99.54 -48.28 20.59
CA GLY A 408 99.33 -48.58 22.01
C GLY A 408 100.59 -48.72 22.89
N TYR A 409 101.71 -48.09 22.54
CA TYR A 409 102.99 -48.22 23.25
C TYR A 409 103.57 -46.91 23.82
N TYR A 410 103.26 -45.73 23.27
CA TYR A 410 103.89 -44.46 23.68
C TYR A 410 103.02 -43.19 23.55
N ASP A 411 101.76 -43.18 24.02
CA ASP A 411 101.02 -41.92 24.14
C ASP A 411 100.27 -41.73 25.48
N ASN A 412 100.41 -40.53 26.04
CA ASN A 412 99.84 -40.10 27.32
C ASN A 412 98.40 -39.57 27.15
N GLY A 413 97.50 -40.42 26.65
CA GLY A 413 96.06 -40.29 26.85
C GLY A 413 95.39 -39.00 26.33
N LYS A 414 95.92 -38.37 25.27
CA LYS A 414 95.32 -37.17 24.64
C LYS A 414 95.22 -37.29 23.12
N THR A 415 94.37 -38.20 22.65
CA THR A 415 93.95 -38.27 21.25
C THR A 415 92.99 -37.14 20.90
N GLU A 416 93.53 -36.01 20.41
CA GLU A 416 92.74 -34.88 19.91
C GLU A 416 92.50 -34.96 18.38
N TRP A 417 91.26 -34.67 17.96
CA TRP A 417 90.87 -34.65 16.55
C TRP A 417 91.57 -33.53 15.78
N GLN A 418 92.33 -33.88 14.75
CA GLN A 418 93.04 -32.88 13.94
C GLN A 418 92.19 -32.38 12.76
N HIS A 419 92.22 -31.06 12.52
CA HIS A 419 91.62 -30.42 11.35
C HIS A 419 92.58 -30.50 10.17
N PHE A 420 92.14 -31.10 9.07
CA PHE A 420 93.03 -31.48 7.97
C PHE A 420 92.79 -30.66 6.70
N ALA A 421 91.53 -30.33 6.40
CA ALA A 421 91.17 -29.54 5.23
C ALA A 421 89.79 -28.88 5.37
N GLY A 422 89.48 -27.99 4.45
CA GLY A 422 88.10 -27.58 4.23
C GLY A 422 87.85 -26.99 2.85
N GLY A 423 86.57 -26.88 2.51
CA GLY A 423 86.14 -26.56 1.17
C GLY A 423 84.75 -25.92 1.11
N LEU A 424 84.42 -25.44 -0.08
CA LEU A 424 83.11 -24.92 -0.43
C LEU A 424 82.36 -25.95 -1.27
N ASN A 425 81.11 -26.21 -0.93
CA ASN A 425 80.31 -27.32 -1.44
C ASN A 425 78.99 -26.81 -2.02
N VAL A 426 78.71 -27.19 -3.26
CA VAL A 426 77.47 -26.88 -3.98
C VAL A 426 76.61 -28.15 -4.01
N PRO A 427 75.68 -28.35 -3.05
CA PRO A 427 74.69 -29.41 -3.15
C PRO A 427 73.64 -29.08 -4.21
N LEU A 428 73.17 -30.10 -4.92
CA LEU A 428 71.97 -30.09 -5.75
C LEU A 428 71.21 -31.39 -5.48
N SER A 429 70.02 -31.30 -4.89
CA SER A 429 69.33 -32.48 -4.39
C SER A 429 67.82 -32.40 -4.56
N MET A 430 67.24 -33.44 -5.12
CA MET A 430 65.80 -33.60 -5.24
C MET A 430 65.24 -34.28 -3.99
N ARG A 431 64.03 -33.89 -3.60
CA ARG A 431 63.24 -34.43 -2.49
C ARG A 431 61.95 -34.97 -3.09
N PHE A 432 61.74 -36.28 -3.13
CA PHE A 432 60.50 -36.90 -3.59
C PHE A 432 59.62 -37.20 -2.37
N ASN A 433 58.49 -36.49 -2.23
CA ASN A 433 57.59 -36.69 -1.11
C ASN A 433 56.84 -38.03 -1.27
N LEU A 434 57.10 -38.97 -0.37
CA LEU A 434 56.52 -40.32 -0.40
C LEU A 434 55.15 -40.40 0.28
N GLY A 435 54.91 -39.52 1.26
CA GLY A 435 53.65 -39.48 2.01
C GLY A 435 53.68 -38.44 3.11
N LYS A 436 52.50 -38.12 3.67
CA LYS A 436 52.37 -37.24 4.83
C LYS A 436 52.70 -38.01 6.10
N ALA A 437 53.60 -37.48 6.93
CA ALA A 437 53.83 -37.99 8.30
C ALA A 437 52.83 -37.36 9.29
N THR A 438 52.46 -36.09 9.06
CA THR A 438 51.39 -35.37 9.75
C THR A 438 50.72 -34.42 8.75
N SER A 439 49.71 -33.65 9.18
CA SER A 439 49.12 -32.59 8.34
C SER A 439 50.16 -31.59 7.79
N ASN A 440 51.22 -31.31 8.55
CA ASN A 440 52.23 -30.29 8.24
C ASN A 440 53.62 -30.87 7.93
N SER A 441 53.76 -32.19 7.73
CA SER A 441 55.03 -32.82 7.39
C SER A 441 54.92 -33.93 6.35
N SER A 442 55.97 -34.12 5.55
CA SER A 442 56.11 -35.22 4.60
C SER A 442 57.36 -36.03 4.89
N ILE A 443 57.26 -37.35 4.76
CA ILE A 443 58.41 -38.23 4.61
C ILE A 443 58.85 -38.13 3.14
N TYR A 444 60.15 -38.01 2.91
CA TYR A 444 60.70 -37.95 1.57
C TYR A 444 61.87 -38.92 1.39
N PHE A 445 62.03 -39.40 0.16
CA PHE A 445 63.28 -39.96 -0.34
C PHE A 445 63.97 -38.91 -1.20
N GLY A 446 65.24 -38.66 -0.98
CA GLY A 446 66.02 -37.68 -1.70
C GLY A 446 67.18 -38.29 -2.45
N LEU A 447 67.55 -37.64 -3.56
CA LEU A 447 68.73 -37.96 -4.36
C LEU A 447 69.51 -36.67 -4.55
N GLY A 448 70.72 -36.61 -3.98
CA GLY A 448 71.62 -35.50 -4.09
C GLY A 448 72.87 -35.80 -4.91
N ALA A 449 73.39 -34.78 -5.56
CA ALA A 449 74.78 -34.68 -5.96
C ALA A 449 75.38 -33.44 -5.28
N GLU A 450 76.67 -33.47 -4.96
CA GLU A 450 77.35 -32.33 -4.36
C GLU A 450 78.77 -32.22 -4.90
N TYR A 451 79.07 -31.07 -5.50
CA TYR A 451 80.39 -30.74 -6.02
C TYR A 451 81.12 -29.85 -5.01
N GLY A 452 82.35 -30.22 -4.65
CA GLY A 452 83.16 -29.50 -3.67
C GLY A 452 84.46 -28.99 -4.25
N PHE A 453 84.90 -27.83 -3.76
CA PHE A 453 86.15 -27.15 -4.09
C PHE A 453 87.00 -27.05 -2.82
N LYS A 454 88.29 -27.41 -2.89
CA LYS A 454 89.26 -27.19 -1.80
C LYS A 454 89.46 -25.69 -1.59
N MET A 455 89.33 -25.22 -0.36
CA MET A 455 89.65 -23.83 0.04
C MET A 455 90.98 -23.74 0.79
N PHE A 456 91.25 -24.70 1.67
CA PHE A 456 92.50 -24.77 2.43
C PHE A 456 92.81 -26.23 2.81
N ALA A 457 94.10 -26.50 3.00
CA ALA A 457 94.61 -27.71 3.61
C ALA A 457 95.48 -27.33 4.81
N ALA A 458 95.61 -28.23 5.79
CA ALA A 458 96.56 -28.08 6.89
C ALA A 458 98.00 -28.12 6.37
N LYS A 459 98.94 -27.58 7.15
CA LYS A 459 100.36 -27.54 6.77
C LYS A 459 100.90 -28.97 6.60
N GLY A 460 101.42 -29.27 5.40
CA GLY A 460 101.90 -30.61 5.01
C GLY A 460 100.86 -31.46 4.28
N MET A 461 99.61 -31.00 4.15
CA MET A 461 98.49 -31.83 3.66
C MET A 461 97.96 -31.41 2.27
N ASP A 462 98.59 -30.43 1.61
CA ASP A 462 98.05 -29.85 0.36
C ASP A 462 98.10 -30.81 -0.84
N GLU A 463 99.07 -31.72 -0.86
CA GLU A 463 99.21 -32.77 -1.88
C GLU A 463 98.18 -33.90 -1.72
N ILE A 464 97.70 -34.13 -0.49
CA ILE A 464 96.79 -35.22 -0.12
C ILE A 464 95.31 -34.85 -0.40
N VAL A 465 94.97 -33.56 -0.45
CA VAL A 465 93.58 -33.10 -0.63
C VAL A 465 93.30 -32.69 -2.08
N ASN A 466 92.34 -33.36 -2.72
CA ASN A 466 91.93 -33.10 -4.09
C ASN A 466 91.41 -31.68 -4.26
N LYS A 467 91.78 -31.02 -5.37
CA LYS A 467 91.33 -29.64 -5.67
C LYS A 467 89.81 -29.54 -5.79
N ASN A 468 89.19 -30.53 -6.43
CA ASN A 468 87.74 -30.66 -6.57
C ASN A 468 87.33 -32.10 -6.28
N TYR A 469 86.11 -32.29 -5.79
CA TYR A 469 85.55 -33.60 -5.48
C TYR A 469 84.05 -33.63 -5.76
N LEU A 470 83.50 -34.83 -6.01
CA LEU A 470 82.11 -35.02 -6.39
C LEU A 470 81.53 -36.18 -5.59
N SER A 471 80.38 -35.96 -4.97
CA SER A 471 79.61 -37.01 -4.31
C SER A 471 78.19 -37.12 -4.84
N ILE A 472 77.62 -38.32 -4.72
CA ILE A 472 76.21 -38.62 -4.88
C ILE A 472 75.69 -39.23 -3.59
N TYR A 473 74.45 -38.92 -3.21
CA TYR A 473 73.90 -39.35 -1.94
C TYR A 473 72.38 -39.57 -2.00
N PRO A 474 71.89 -40.83 -1.88
CA PRO A 474 70.53 -41.06 -1.43
C PRO A 474 70.36 -40.60 0.02
N GLN A 475 69.17 -40.09 0.33
CA GLN A 475 68.81 -39.66 1.67
C GLN A 475 67.34 -39.97 1.99
N LEU A 476 67.05 -40.20 3.27
CA LEU A 476 65.69 -40.39 3.77
C LEU A 476 65.47 -39.41 4.92
N GLY A 477 64.35 -38.69 4.89
CA GLY A 477 64.10 -37.63 5.87
C GLY A 477 62.64 -37.27 6.06
N VAL A 478 62.43 -36.41 7.05
CA VAL A 478 61.14 -35.78 7.33
C VAL A 478 61.29 -34.27 7.11
N MET A 479 60.39 -33.73 6.29
CA MET A 479 60.31 -32.31 5.96
C MET A 479 59.05 -31.71 6.59
N TRP A 480 59.22 -30.56 7.24
CA TRP A 480 58.16 -29.63 7.65
C TRP A 480 58.27 -28.34 6.82
N SER A 481 57.34 -27.40 7.02
CA SER A 481 57.38 -26.09 6.37
C SER A 481 58.73 -25.38 6.55
N ASN A 482 59.24 -25.34 7.78
CA ASN A 482 60.39 -24.51 8.19
C ASN A 482 61.54 -25.34 8.78
N PHE A 483 61.47 -26.66 8.75
CA PHE A 483 62.46 -27.56 9.33
C PHE A 483 62.58 -28.83 8.49
N GLU A 484 63.77 -29.42 8.46
CA GLU A 484 64.06 -30.66 7.75
C GLU A 484 65.13 -31.43 8.51
N ILE A 485 64.93 -32.73 8.68
CA ILE A 485 65.97 -33.63 9.21
C ILE A 485 66.03 -34.90 8.36
N SER A 486 67.23 -35.39 8.10
CA SER A 486 67.44 -36.59 7.28
C SER A 486 68.74 -37.31 7.61
N CYS A 487 68.75 -38.59 7.30
CA CYS A 487 69.97 -39.38 7.21
C CYS A 487 70.30 -39.62 5.74
N TYR A 488 71.57 -39.60 5.38
CA TYR A 488 72.04 -39.80 4.01
C TYR A 488 73.24 -40.74 3.97
N TRP A 489 73.36 -41.49 2.88
CA TRP A 489 74.56 -42.26 2.54
C TRP A 489 75.27 -41.51 1.43
N LYS A 490 76.44 -40.94 1.68
CA LYS A 490 77.19 -40.14 0.70
C LYS A 490 78.36 -40.92 0.14
N THR A 491 78.30 -41.21 -1.16
CA THR A 491 79.35 -41.89 -1.91
C THR A 491 80.10 -40.88 -2.77
N TYR A 492 81.43 -40.84 -2.66
CA TYR A 492 82.25 -39.96 -3.49
C TYR A 492 82.62 -40.65 -4.81
N SER A 493 82.21 -40.07 -5.93
CA SER A 493 82.64 -40.49 -7.28
C SER A 493 84.02 -39.93 -7.62
N ILE A 494 84.38 -38.79 -7.02
CA ILE A 494 85.75 -38.27 -6.95
C ILE A 494 85.98 -37.96 -5.47
N SER A 495 86.91 -38.68 -4.84
CA SER A 495 87.25 -38.54 -3.41
C SER A 495 87.79 -37.13 -3.09
N PRO A 496 87.48 -36.56 -1.91
CA PRO A 496 88.14 -35.34 -1.43
C PRO A 496 89.65 -35.52 -1.16
N PHE A 497 90.15 -36.76 -1.13
CA PHE A 497 91.56 -37.10 -0.90
C PHE A 497 92.16 -37.88 -2.09
N VAL A 498 93.44 -37.62 -2.38
CA VAL A 498 94.20 -38.11 -3.54
C VAL A 498 94.84 -39.47 -3.26
N GLU A 499 95.41 -39.64 -2.07
CA GLU A 499 96.19 -40.81 -1.67
C GLU A 499 95.67 -41.39 -0.34
N TYR A 500 96.11 -42.61 0.00
CA TYR A 500 95.84 -43.23 1.29
C TYR A 500 96.47 -42.39 2.41
N ALA A 501 95.65 -41.74 3.24
CA ALA A 501 96.12 -40.84 4.31
C ALA A 501 96.70 -41.58 5.55
N SER A 502 97.33 -42.75 5.38
CA SER A 502 97.80 -43.63 6.46
C SER A 502 99.32 -43.77 6.44
N SER A 503 99.95 -43.45 7.57
CA SER A 503 101.20 -44.11 7.95
C SER A 503 100.86 -45.51 8.46
N ASN A 504 101.15 -46.53 7.64
CA ASN A 504 101.08 -47.97 7.96
C ASN A 504 99.69 -48.61 8.12
N PHE A 505 99.13 -49.07 6.98
CA PHE A 505 98.18 -50.18 6.86
C PHE A 505 96.73 -50.02 7.42
N GLU A 506 95.90 -49.22 6.74
CA GLU A 506 94.69 -49.70 6.05
C GLU A 506 94.16 -48.61 5.07
N GLU A 507 93.31 -48.96 4.10
CA GLU A 507 92.94 -48.05 3.01
C GLU A 507 91.98 -46.91 3.46
N TYR A 508 92.48 -45.72 3.79
CA TYR A 508 91.64 -44.51 3.88
C TYR A 508 91.16 -44.05 2.50
N LYS A 509 90.16 -44.73 1.96
CA LYS A 509 89.32 -44.19 0.89
C LYS A 509 88.05 -43.64 1.53
N CYS A 510 87.92 -42.31 1.56
CA CYS A 510 86.68 -41.60 1.91
C CYS A 510 85.59 -41.83 0.83
N ASN A 511 85.25 -43.10 0.57
CA ASN A 511 84.40 -43.56 -0.51
C ASN A 511 82.91 -43.50 -0.15
N SER A 512 82.57 -43.72 1.13
CA SER A 512 81.19 -43.77 1.61
C SER A 512 81.10 -43.34 3.07
N LEU A 513 80.21 -42.39 3.34
CA LEU A 513 79.95 -41.86 4.68
C LEU A 513 78.46 -41.94 4.99
N LEU A 514 78.09 -42.35 6.20
CA LEU A 514 76.75 -42.14 6.75
C LEU A 514 76.74 -40.77 7.42
N GLY A 515 75.72 -39.98 7.16
CA GLY A 515 75.58 -38.68 7.78
C GLY A 515 74.16 -38.30 8.13
N MET A 516 74.04 -37.28 8.96
CA MET A 516 72.78 -36.62 9.26
C MET A 516 72.84 -35.18 8.78
N GLN A 517 71.75 -34.70 8.20
CA GLN A 517 71.55 -33.33 7.75
C GLN A 517 70.34 -32.74 8.47
N MET A 518 70.48 -31.51 8.97
CA MET A 518 69.41 -30.73 9.59
C MET A 518 69.38 -29.33 8.94
N SER A 519 68.18 -28.88 8.54
CA SER A 519 67.99 -27.58 7.91
C SER A 519 66.85 -26.80 8.55
N VAL A 520 67.04 -25.50 8.76
CA VAL A 520 66.01 -24.57 9.24
C VAL A 520 65.74 -23.56 8.13
N TYR A 521 64.47 -23.42 7.74
CA TYR A 521 64.03 -22.58 6.63
C TYR A 521 63.10 -21.45 7.06
N PHE A 522 63.19 -20.31 6.36
CA PHE A 522 62.48 -19.07 6.63
C PHE A 522 61.51 -18.73 5.48
#